data_AF-A0A926E557-F1
#
_entry.id   AF-A0A926E557-F1
#
_cell.length_a   1.000
_cell.length_b   1.000
_cell.length_c   1.000
_cell.angle_alpha   90.00
_cell.angle_beta   90.00
_cell.angle_gamma   90.00
#
_symmetry.space_group_name_H-M   'P 1'
#
loop_
_entity.id
_entity.type
_entity.pdbx_description
1 polymer ?
#
loop_
_entity_poly.entity_id
_entity_poly.type
_entity_poly.pdbx_seq_one_letter_code
_entity_poly.pdbx_strand_id
1 'polypeptide(L)' 'MSFSYKPLWKMLIDLDMSKKEFADAVDISMSTIKRMAKNEYVSLKIIDEICDKLECTPEDVIYYIPNKKEEK' A
#
# COMPACT_ATOMS: atom_id res chain seq x y z
N MET A 1 7.87 -3.00 11.58
CA MET A 1 6.46 -3.32 11.28
C MET A 1 6.44 -4.46 10.29
N SER A 2 5.46 -5.36 10.40
CA SER A 2 5.47 -6.63 9.68
C SER A 2 4.75 -6.57 8.32
N PHE A 3 4.37 -5.40 7.81
CA PHE A 3 3.80 -5.26 6.47
C PHE A 3 4.61 -4.29 5.62
N SER A 4 4.59 -4.49 4.31
CA SER A 4 5.18 -3.60 3.32
C SER A 4 4.20 -3.28 2.21
N TYR A 5 4.21 -2.00 1.78
CA TYR A 5 3.43 -1.50 0.64
C TYR A 5 4.25 -1.48 -0.65
N LYS A 6 5.37 -2.22 -0.72
CA LYS A 6 6.16 -2.35 -1.95
C LYS A 6 5.35 -2.86 -3.15
N PRO A 7 4.45 -3.85 -3.00
CA PRO A 7 3.57 -4.29 -4.09
C PRO A 7 2.77 -3.12 -4.69
N LEU A 8 2.13 -2.33 -3.84
CA LEU A 8 1.39 -1.13 -4.26
C LEU A 8 2.26 -0.17 -5.08
N TRP A 9 3.46 0.16 -4.59
CA TRP A 9 4.34 1.10 -5.31
C TRP A 9 4.81 0.57 -6.66
N LYS A 10 4.99 -0.75 -6.78
CA LYS A 10 5.31 -1.37 -8.06
C LYS A 10 4.11 -1.26 -9.01
N MET A 11 2.91 -1.58 -8.53
CA MET A 11 1.68 -1.46 -9.32
C MET A 11 1.46 -0.03 -9.82
N LEU A 12 1.73 1.00 -9.00
CA LEU A 12 1.64 2.39 -9.45
C LEU A 12 2.62 2.73 -10.58
N ILE A 13 3.83 2.15 -10.56
CA ILE A 13 4.81 2.31 -11.65
C ILE A 13 4.30 1.60 -12.92
N ASP A 14 3.75 0.40 -12.77
CA ASP A 14 3.20 -0.38 -13.90
C ASP A 14 1.99 0.32 -14.54
N LEU A 15 1.27 1.15 -13.76
CA LEU A 15 0.14 1.98 -14.20
C LEU A 15 0.53 3.41 -14.64
N ASP A 16 1.82 3.77 -14.64
CA ASP A 16 2.33 5.13 -14.89
C ASP A 16 1.64 6.21 -14.04
N MET A 17 1.34 5.89 -12.78
CA MET A 17 0.55 6.71 -11.88
C MET A 17 1.40 7.30 -10.76
N SER A 18 1.34 8.62 -10.57
CA SER A 18 2.02 9.29 -9.46
C SER A 18 1.29 9.04 -8.13
N LYS A 19 2.01 9.21 -7.02
CA LYS A 19 1.40 9.12 -5.67
C LYS A 19 0.27 10.11 -5.43
N LYS A 20 0.29 11.25 -6.14
CA LYS A 20 -0.77 12.26 -6.06
C LYS A 20 -2.01 11.76 -6.79
N GLU A 21 -1.84 11.31 -8.03
CA GLU A 21 -2.94 10.75 -8.84
C GLU A 21 -3.57 9.54 -8.16
N PHE A 22 -2.75 8.65 -7.58
CA PHE A 22 -3.25 7.52 -6.79
C PHE A 22 -4.12 7.97 -5.61
N ALA A 23 -3.67 8.98 -4.87
CA ALA A 23 -4.42 9.47 -3.73
C ALA A 23 -5.73 10.14 -4.12
N ASP A 24 -5.71 10.89 -5.23
CA ASP A 24 -6.90 11.50 -5.81
C ASP A 24 -7.87 10.42 -6.35
N ALA A 25 -7.35 9.33 -6.94
CA ALA A 25 -8.14 8.22 -7.47
C ALA A 25 -8.82 7.40 -6.37
N VAL A 26 -8.14 7.18 -5.24
CA VAL A 26 -8.66 6.38 -4.11
C VAL A 26 -9.33 7.24 -3.03
N ASP A 27 -9.40 8.56 -3.23
CA ASP A 27 -9.94 9.52 -2.26
C ASP A 27 -9.28 9.43 -0.86
N ILE A 28 -7.95 9.34 -0.84
CA ILE A 28 -7.17 9.28 0.40
C ILE A 28 -6.26 10.50 0.54
N SER A 29 -6.03 10.91 1.78
CA SER A 29 -5.16 12.04 2.07
C SER A 29 -3.68 11.73 1.78
N MET A 30 -2.91 12.77 1.46
CA MET A 30 -1.44 12.69 1.40
C MET A 30 -0.81 12.23 2.72
N SER A 31 -1.48 12.43 3.87
CA SER A 31 -1.00 11.90 5.15
C SER A 31 -1.06 10.38 5.17
N THR A 32 -2.13 9.76 4.65
CA THR A 32 -2.23 8.30 4.50
C THR A 32 -1.14 7.73 3.61
N ILE A 33 -0.84 8.38 2.48
CA ILE A 33 0.28 8.00 1.60
C ILE A 33 1.62 8.02 2.36
N LYS A 34 1.87 9.06 3.17
CA LYS A 34 3.09 9.16 3.97
C LYS A 34 3.20 8.03 5.00
N ARG A 35 2.09 7.59 5.58
CA ARG A 35 2.04 6.44 6.50
C ARG A 35 2.39 5.14 5.77
N MET A 36 1.79 4.90 4.61
CA MET A 36 2.13 3.75 3.75
C MET A 36 3.60 3.76 3.34
N ALA A 37 4.15 4.93 2.97
CA ALA A 37 5.56 5.07 2.59
C ALA A 37 6.52 4.72 3.73
N LYS A 38 6.11 4.93 4.99
CA LYS A 38 6.83 4.51 6.21
C LYS A 38 6.52 3.08 6.65
N ASN A 39 5.72 2.35 5.87
CA ASN A 39 5.21 1.02 6.21
C ASN A 39 4.41 0.97 7.53
N GLU A 40 3.71 2.06 7.86
CA GLU A 40 2.80 2.12 9.00
C GLU A 40 1.46 1.44 8.70
N TYR A 41 0.79 0.94 9.74
CA TYR A 41 -0.52 0.31 9.60
C TYR A 41 -1.59 1.31 9.14
N VAL A 42 -2.27 1.01 8.04
CA VAL A 42 -3.52 1.69 7.67
C VAL A 42 -4.72 0.80 8.02
N SER A 43 -5.92 1.37 8.04
CA SER A 43 -7.12 0.58 8.28
C SER A 43 -7.39 -0.34 7.09
N LEU A 44 -8.01 -1.50 7.34
CA LEU A 44 -8.46 -2.37 6.25
C LEU A 44 -9.46 -1.68 5.31
N LYS A 45 -10.22 -0.69 5.80
CA LYS A 45 -11.09 0.17 4.96
C LYS A 45 -10.31 0.87 3.83
N ILE A 46 -9.11 1.36 4.12
CA ILE A 46 -8.26 1.99 3.10
C ILE A 46 -7.78 0.95 2.09
N ILE A 47 -7.43 -0.26 2.53
CA ILE A 47 -7.05 -1.34 1.62
C ILE A 47 -8.23 -1.74 0.72
N ASP A 48 -9.43 -1.83 1.28
CA ASP A 48 -10.68 -2.09 0.56
C ASP A 48 -10.97 -1.04 -0.51
N GLU A 49 -10.87 0.25 -0.16
CA GLU A 49 -11.01 1.36 -1.12
C GLU A 49 -9.97 1.31 -2.24
N ILE A 50 -8.71 0.96 -1.93
CA ILE A 50 -7.67 0.78 -2.95
C ILE A 50 -8.04 -0.37 -3.89
N CYS A 51 -8.45 -1.52 -3.34
CA CYS A 51 -8.81 -2.71 -4.12
C CYS A 51 -10.00 -2.43 -5.04
N ASP A 52 -11.03 -1.73 -4.55
CA ASP A 52 -12.20 -1.32 -5.32
C ASP A 52 -11.83 -0.37 -6.47
N LYS A 53 -10.95 0.62 -6.20
CA LYS A 53 -10.63 1.68 -7.17
C LYS A 53 -9.59 1.28 -8.21
N LEU A 54 -8.68 0.38 -7.86
CA LEU A 54 -7.62 -0.11 -8.75
C LEU A 54 -7.91 -1.51 -9.31
N GLU A 55 -9.09 -2.08 -9.03
CA GLU A 55 -9.50 -3.42 -9.44
C GLU A 55 -8.43 -4.49 -9.12
N CYS A 56 -7.86 -4.41 -7.91
CA CYS A 56 -6.76 -5.28 -7.48
C CYS A 56 -7.10 -6.05 -6.20
N THR A 57 -6.22 -6.97 -5.81
CA THR A 57 -6.38 -7.76 -4.58
C THR A 57 -5.53 -7.19 -3.45
N PRO A 58 -5.84 -7.50 -2.16
CA PRO A 58 -5.02 -7.05 -1.05
C PRO A 58 -3.55 -7.48 -1.14
N GLU A 59 -3.24 -8.60 -1.80
CA GLU A 59 -1.87 -9.09 -2.02
C GLU A 59 -1.05 -8.19 -2.96
N ASP A 60 -1.74 -7.49 -3.87
CA ASP A 60 -1.14 -6.48 -4.77
C ASP A 60 -0.87 -5.15 -4.04
N VAL A 61 -1.47 -4.94 -2.87
CA VAL A 61 -1.34 -3.72 -2.07
C VAL A 61 -0.33 -3.90 -0.94
N ILE A 62 -0.45 -5.01 -0.18
CA ILE A 62 0.32 -5.28 1.02
C ILE A 62 0.92 -6.69 1.01
N TYR A 63 2.12 -6.81 1.56
CA TYR A 63 2.74 -8.11 1.83
C TYR A 63 3.29 -8.15 3.26
N TYR A 64 3.10 -9.28 3.94
CA TYR A 64 3.63 -9.50 5.28
C TYR A 64 5.12 -9.84 5.23
N ILE A 65 5.96 -9.04 5.88
CA ILE A 65 7.37 -9.35 6.11
C ILE A 65 7.47 -10.18 7.39
N PRO A 66 7.82 -11.48 7.30
CA PRO A 66 8.13 -12.26 8.48
C PRO A 66 9.32 -11.62 9.18
N ASN A 67 9.18 -11.37 10.48
CA ASN A 67 10.36 -11.13 11.30
C ASN A 67 11.17 -12.42 11.29
N LYS A 68 12.14 -12.53 10.39
CA LYS A 68 13.25 -13.45 10.57
C LYS A 68 13.93 -12.97 11.85
N LYS A 69 13.53 -13.56 12.99
CA LYS A 69 14.45 -13.68 14.12
C LYS A 69 15.68 -14.30 13.50
N GLU A 70 16.78 -13.56 13.49
CA GLU A 70 18.10 -14.15 13.29
C GLU A 70 18.11 -15.45 14.12
N GLU A 71 18.24 -16.58 13.43
CA GLU A 71 18.58 -17.83 14.09
C GLU A 71 19.86 -17.55 14.87
N LYS A 72 19.83 -17.88 16.16
CA LYS A 72 20.92 -17.71 17.12
C LYS A 72 22.25 -18.26 16.60
#